data_AF-A0A851YHQ7-F1
#
_entry.id   AF-A0A851YHQ7-F1
#
_cell.length_a   1.000
_cell.length_b   1.000
_cell.length_c   1.000
_cell.angle_alpha   90.00
_cell.angle_beta   90.00
_cell.angle_gamma   90.00
#
_symmetry.space_group_name_H-M   'P 1'
#
loop_
_entity.id
_entity.type
_entity.pdbx_description
1 polymer ?
#
loop_
_entity_poly.entity_id
_entity_poly.type
_entity_poly.pdbx_seq_one_letter_code
_entity_poly.pdbx_strand_id
1 'polypeptide(L)'
;FRVMGLFTHGFLAGYAVWNIIVIYILAGDQLSTVSNLLEQYKTLAYPAQSLFYLLLSISTVSAFDRIDLAKVSAALKGFLTLDPAAVASFLYFAALILSLSQQMTYDRINLYIPPSENGSLWMAGTEEEIVWPWIVVNLVVAILAVTSWILLSCRPELD
;
A
#
# COMPACT_ATOMS: atom_id res chain seq x y z
N PHE A 1 1.24 -21.25 9.97
CA PHE A 1 0.89 -19.83 9.73
C PHE A 1 2.05 -18.87 9.99
N ARG A 2 2.74 -18.97 11.13
CA ARG A 2 3.80 -18.02 11.56
C ARG A 2 4.95 -17.78 10.54
N VAL A 3 5.50 -18.83 9.94
CA VAL A 3 6.57 -18.73 8.92
C VAL A 3 6.05 -18.11 7.61
N MET A 4 4.85 -18.50 7.17
CA MET A 4 4.21 -17.89 6.00
C MET A 4 3.89 -16.41 6.23
N GLY A 5 3.45 -16.03 7.43
CA GLY A 5 3.22 -14.64 7.82
C GLY A 5 4.50 -13.81 7.73
N LEU A 6 5.60 -14.26 8.34
CA LEU A 6 6.89 -13.54 8.28
C LEU A 6 7.39 -13.32 6.86
N PHE A 7 7.29 -14.35 6.01
CA PHE A 7 7.62 -14.24 4.59
C PHE A 7 6.72 -13.24 3.88
N THR A 8 5.41 -13.26 4.17
CA THR A 8 4.43 -12.36 3.56
C THR A 8 4.69 -10.90 3.96
N HIS A 9 5.03 -10.64 5.23
CA HIS A 9 5.40 -9.30 5.72
C HIS A 9 6.60 -8.73 4.95
N GLY A 10 7.67 -9.53 4.79
CA GLY A 10 8.86 -9.11 4.06
C GLY A 10 8.62 -8.97 2.56
N PHE A 11 7.86 -9.88 1.95
CA PHE A 11 7.51 -9.81 0.54
C PHE A 11 6.64 -8.59 0.23
N LEU A 12 5.65 -8.29 1.09
CA LEU A 12 4.84 -7.07 1.00
C LEU A 12 5.71 -5.81 1.06
N ALA A 13 6.63 -5.72 2.04
CA ALA A 13 7.50 -4.56 2.18
C ALA A 13 8.38 -4.36 0.93
N GLY A 14 9.01 -5.44 0.43
CA GLY A 14 9.83 -5.39 -0.78
C GLY A 14 9.03 -5.03 -2.03
N TYR A 15 7.85 -5.63 -2.20
CA TYR A 15 6.94 -5.32 -3.29
C TYR A 15 6.45 -3.87 -3.25
N ALA A 16 6.15 -3.35 -2.05
CA ALA A 16 5.70 -1.97 -1.90
C ALA A 16 6.76 -0.94 -2.27
N VAL A 17 8.02 -1.19 -1.87
CA VAL A 17 9.17 -0.37 -2.26
C VAL A 17 9.41 -0.44 -3.77
N TRP A 18 9.36 -1.64 -4.35
CA TRP A 18 9.51 -1.80 -5.80
C TRP A 18 8.42 -1.04 -6.56
N ASN A 19 7.15 -1.16 -6.14
CA ASN A 19 6.02 -0.53 -6.80
C ASN A 19 6.14 1.00 -6.80
N ILE A 20 6.49 1.61 -5.66
CA ILE A 20 6.63 3.06 -5.58
C ILE A 20 7.83 3.55 -6.42
N ILE A 21 8.93 2.79 -6.47
CA ILE A 21 10.08 3.11 -7.34
C ILE A 21 9.67 3.13 -8.81
N VAL A 22 8.94 2.10 -9.28
CA VAL A 22 8.45 2.04 -10.67
C VAL A 22 7.57 3.25 -10.98
N ILE A 23 6.64 3.60 -10.08
CA ILE A 23 5.77 4.76 -10.23
C ILE A 23 6.58 6.06 -10.36
N TYR A 24 7.58 6.29 -9.50
CA TYR A 24 8.41 7.50 -9.56
C TYR A 24 9.28 7.57 -10.81
N ILE A 25 9.87 6.45 -11.24
CA ILE A 25 10.69 6.41 -12.47
C ILE A 25 9.83 6.77 -13.68
N LEU A 26 8.61 6.25 -13.74
CA LEU A 26 7.68 6.50 -14.84
C LEU A 26 7.08 7.92 -14.82
N ALA A 27 6.86 8.47 -13.62
CA ALA A 27 6.35 9.82 -13.40
C ALA A 27 7.33 10.92 -13.86
N GLY A 28 8.64 10.61 -13.90
CA GLY A 28 9.68 11.56 -14.30
C GLY A 28 9.98 12.60 -13.22
N ASP A 29 10.92 13.51 -13.51
CA ASP A 29 11.24 14.60 -12.58
C ASP A 29 10.06 15.56 -12.46
N GLN A 30 9.70 15.91 -11.23
CA GLN A 30 8.56 16.78 -10.89
C GLN A 30 7.25 16.44 -11.63
N LEU A 31 6.93 15.16 -11.84
CA LEU A 31 5.74 14.71 -12.59
C LEU A 31 5.67 15.17 -14.06
N SER A 32 6.80 15.56 -14.66
CA SER A 32 6.83 16.02 -16.05
C SER A 32 6.36 14.97 -17.08
N THR A 33 6.28 13.69 -16.71
CA THR A 33 5.89 12.59 -17.61
C THR A 33 4.69 11.77 -17.11
N VAL A 34 3.67 12.43 -16.53
CA VAL A 34 2.44 11.77 -16.04
C VAL A 34 1.74 10.93 -17.11
N SER A 35 1.58 11.43 -18.34
CA SER A 35 0.90 10.66 -19.39
C SER A 35 1.69 9.38 -19.74
N ASN A 36 3.03 9.42 -19.72
CA ASN A 36 3.88 8.24 -19.90
C ASN A 36 3.71 7.22 -18.76
N LEU A 37 3.61 7.69 -17.51
CA LEU A 37 3.25 6.83 -16.37
C LEU A 37 1.90 6.14 -16.60
N LEU A 38 0.87 6.88 -16.97
CA LEU A 38 -0.47 6.34 -17.17
C LEU A 38 -0.52 5.32 -18.32
N GLU A 39 0.12 5.61 -19.45
CA GLU A 39 0.16 4.68 -20.59
C GLU A 39 0.90 3.38 -20.28
N GLN A 40 2.04 3.45 -19.59
CA GLN A 40 2.85 2.27 -19.29
C GLN A 40 2.32 1.47 -18.10
N TYR A 41 1.82 2.17 -17.08
CA TYR A 41 1.39 1.54 -15.82
C TYR A 41 -0.05 0.99 -15.87
N LYS A 42 -0.91 1.42 -16.82
CA LYS A 42 -2.33 1.01 -16.85
C LYS A 42 -2.56 -0.50 -16.77
N THR A 43 -1.79 -1.29 -17.52
CA THR A 43 -1.96 -2.75 -17.55
C THR A 43 -1.49 -3.41 -16.25
N LEU A 44 -0.56 -2.76 -15.55
CA LEU A 44 -0.02 -3.22 -14.28
C LEU A 44 -0.87 -2.76 -13.08
N ALA A 45 -1.63 -1.67 -13.21
CA ALA A 45 -2.37 -1.03 -12.12
C ALA A 45 -3.30 -2.02 -11.39
N TYR A 46 -4.13 -2.76 -12.12
CA TYR A 46 -5.10 -3.69 -11.54
C TYR A 46 -4.47 -4.94 -10.89
N PRO A 47 -3.56 -5.68 -11.55
CA PRO A 47 -2.88 -6.79 -10.89
C PRO A 47 -2.01 -6.31 -9.72
N ALA A 48 -1.41 -5.13 -9.81
CA ALA A 48 -0.60 -4.58 -8.74
C ALA A 48 -1.43 -4.28 -7.49
N GLN A 49 -2.60 -3.66 -7.65
CA GLN A 49 -3.53 -3.40 -6.57
C GLN A 49 -4.06 -4.69 -5.95
N SER A 50 -4.43 -5.67 -6.78
CA SER A 50 -4.95 -6.95 -6.32
C SER A 50 -3.93 -7.71 -5.46
N LEU A 51 -2.67 -7.73 -5.89
CA LEU A 51 -1.56 -8.31 -5.14
C LEU A 51 -1.32 -7.55 -3.83
N PHE A 52 -1.30 -6.21 -3.87
CA PHE A 52 -1.17 -5.39 -2.67
C PHE A 52 -2.25 -5.69 -1.64
N TYR A 53 -3.51 -5.75 -2.09
CA TYR A 53 -4.65 -6.03 -1.22
C TYR A 53 -4.56 -7.42 -0.59
N LEU A 54 -4.19 -8.44 -1.37
CA LEU A 54 -3.99 -9.80 -0.87
C LEU A 54 -2.91 -9.85 0.22
N LEU A 55 -1.74 -9.27 -0.07
CA LEU A 55 -0.59 -9.28 0.83
C LEU A 55 -0.86 -8.46 2.10
N LEU A 56 -1.47 -7.28 1.97
CA LEU A 56 -1.88 -6.45 3.11
C LEU A 56 -2.92 -7.17 3.97
N SER A 57 -3.90 -7.83 3.37
CA SER A 57 -4.93 -8.56 4.12
C SER A 57 -4.33 -9.71 4.93
N ILE A 58 -3.48 -10.53 4.32
CA ILE A 58 -2.80 -11.64 5.01
C ILE A 58 -1.88 -11.10 6.12
N SER A 59 -1.12 -10.04 5.84
CA SER A 59 -0.22 -9.42 6.82
C SER A 59 -0.99 -8.80 7.99
N THR A 60 -2.12 -8.14 7.72
CA THR A 60 -2.98 -7.53 8.75
C THR A 60 -3.56 -8.60 9.67
N VAL A 61 -4.13 -9.67 9.11
CA VAL A 61 -4.66 -10.79 9.91
C VAL A 61 -3.55 -11.47 10.70
N SER A 62 -2.39 -11.71 10.08
CA SER A 62 -1.24 -12.31 10.77
C SER A 62 -0.67 -11.43 11.88
N ALA A 63 -0.78 -10.10 11.78
CA ALA A 63 -0.33 -9.18 12.82
C ALA A 63 -1.34 -9.16 13.99
N PHE A 64 -2.64 -9.12 13.69
CA PHE A 64 -3.69 -9.20 14.70
C PHE A 64 -3.71 -10.53 15.47
N ASP A 65 -3.33 -11.64 14.85
CA ASP A 65 -3.19 -12.94 15.53
C ASP A 65 -2.19 -12.90 16.71
N ARG A 66 -1.26 -11.93 16.70
CA ARG A 66 -0.29 -11.74 17.79
C ARG A 66 -0.83 -10.89 18.95
N ILE A 67 -2.04 -10.33 18.82
CA ILE A 67 -2.67 -9.47 19.83
C ILE A 67 -3.87 -10.19 20.44
N ASP A 68 -4.01 -10.17 21.76
CA ASP A 68 -5.22 -10.63 22.45
C ASP A 68 -6.36 -9.60 22.27
N LEU A 69 -7.02 -9.64 21.10
CA LEU A 69 -8.15 -8.76 20.77
C LEU A 69 -9.36 -8.95 21.69
N ALA A 70 -9.49 -10.10 22.35
CA ALA A 70 -10.56 -10.34 23.32
C ALA A 70 -10.46 -9.41 24.54
N LYS A 71 -9.27 -8.84 24.78
CA LYS A 71 -9.03 -7.80 25.77
C LYS A 71 -8.65 -6.50 25.08
N VAL A 72 -9.61 -5.86 24.42
CA VAL A 72 -9.43 -4.57 23.73
C VAL A 72 -8.74 -3.52 24.61
N SER A 73 -9.02 -3.49 25.92
CA SER A 73 -8.33 -2.60 26.87
C SER A 73 -6.83 -2.91 27.03
N ALA A 74 -6.45 -4.19 26.97
CA ALA A 74 -5.06 -4.63 26.99
C ALA A 74 -4.36 -4.34 25.66
N ALA A 75 -5.05 -4.50 24.52
CA ALA A 75 -4.53 -4.12 23.21
C ALA A 75 -4.32 -2.60 23.08
N LEU A 76 -5.28 -1.80 23.57
CA LEU A 76 -5.17 -0.33 23.59
C LEU A 76 -4.04 0.13 24.53
N LYS A 77 -3.91 -0.51 25.69
CA LYS A 77 -2.77 -0.30 26.60
C LYS A 77 -1.46 -0.69 25.93
N GLY A 78 -1.42 -1.79 25.19
CA GLY A 78 -0.27 -2.23 24.38
C GLY A 78 0.17 -1.17 23.36
N PHE A 79 -0.79 -0.61 22.62
CA PHE A 79 -0.55 0.50 21.69
C PHE A 79 -0.01 1.76 22.41
N LEU A 80 -0.62 2.13 23.54
CA LEU A 80 -0.14 3.23 24.41
C LEU A 80 1.26 2.98 24.97
N THR A 81 1.62 1.72 25.24
CA THR A 81 2.96 1.32 25.68
C THR A 81 3.93 1.09 24.52
N LEU A 82 3.52 1.37 23.27
CA LEU A 82 4.30 1.16 22.05
C LEU A 82 4.79 -0.29 21.88
N ASP A 83 3.93 -1.26 22.20
CA ASP A 83 4.19 -2.65 21.92
C ASP A 83 4.34 -2.85 20.38
N PRO A 84 5.46 -3.42 19.89
CA PRO A 84 5.72 -3.53 18.45
C PRO A 84 4.64 -4.30 17.68
N ALA A 85 4.02 -5.32 18.27
CA ALA A 85 2.95 -6.09 17.63
C ALA A 85 1.65 -5.27 17.54
N ALA A 86 1.29 -4.56 18.61
CA ALA A 86 0.15 -3.62 18.62
C ALA A 86 0.32 -2.52 17.57
N VAL A 87 1.49 -1.89 17.50
CA VAL A 87 1.79 -0.82 16.55
C VAL A 87 1.81 -1.35 15.12
N ALA A 88 2.50 -2.46 14.84
CA ALA A 88 2.55 -3.04 13.49
C ALA A 88 1.16 -3.45 12.97
N SER A 89 0.30 -3.98 13.84
CA SER A 89 -1.08 -4.34 13.46
C SER A 89 -1.90 -3.11 13.10
N PHE A 90 -1.79 -2.04 13.89
CA PHE A 90 -2.44 -0.76 13.58
C PHE A 90 -1.94 -0.18 12.24
N LEU A 91 -0.63 -0.19 12.01
CA LEU A 91 -0.02 0.33 10.79
C LEU A 91 -0.43 -0.47 9.55
N TYR A 92 -0.47 -1.80 9.62
CA TYR A 92 -0.97 -2.63 8.51
C TYR A 92 -2.46 -2.40 8.26
N PHE A 93 -3.26 -2.28 9.31
CA PHE A 93 -4.68 -1.97 9.18
C PHE A 93 -4.88 -0.60 8.52
N ALA A 94 -4.15 0.43 8.94
CA ALA A 94 -4.19 1.75 8.30
C ALA A 94 -3.76 1.69 6.83
N ALA A 95 -2.68 0.96 6.52
CA ALA A 95 -2.21 0.75 5.14
C ALA A 95 -3.27 0.04 4.27
N LEU A 96 -3.98 -0.94 4.81
CA LEU A 96 -5.08 -1.63 4.13
C LEU A 96 -6.23 -0.67 3.81
N ILE A 97 -6.66 0.16 4.77
CA ILE A 97 -7.71 1.15 4.56
C ILE A 97 -7.30 2.19 3.51
N LEU A 98 -6.06 2.68 3.58
CA LEU A 98 -5.52 3.62 2.58
C LEU A 98 -5.47 2.97 1.19
N SER A 99 -5.01 1.73 1.07
CA SER A 99 -4.99 1.00 -0.20
C SER A 99 -6.39 0.85 -0.81
N LEU A 100 -7.39 0.49 0.02
CA LEU A 100 -8.80 0.39 -0.41
C LEU A 100 -9.38 1.75 -0.83
N SER A 101 -9.01 2.84 -0.16
CA SER A 101 -9.48 4.19 -0.52
C SER A 101 -9.09 4.60 -1.95
N GLN A 102 -8.01 4.02 -2.49
CA GLN A 102 -7.47 4.34 -3.82
C GLN A 102 -8.05 3.46 -4.94
N GLN A 103 -8.98 2.54 -4.64
CA GLN A 103 -9.48 1.58 -5.62
C GLN A 103 -10.09 2.24 -6.86
N MET A 104 -10.90 3.28 -6.67
CA MET A 104 -11.47 4.04 -7.79
C MET A 104 -10.39 4.68 -8.67
N THR A 105 -9.26 5.12 -8.08
CA THR A 105 -8.17 5.71 -8.84
C THR A 105 -7.42 4.67 -9.65
N TYR A 106 -7.16 3.49 -9.07
CA TYR A 106 -6.57 2.35 -9.79
C TYR A 106 -7.44 1.90 -10.96
N ASP A 107 -8.76 1.83 -10.79
CA ASP A 107 -9.70 1.50 -11.87
C ASP A 107 -9.63 2.53 -13.02
N ARG A 108 -9.57 3.82 -12.66
CA ARG A 108 -9.42 4.90 -13.65
C ARG A 108 -8.09 4.83 -14.42
N ILE A 109 -7.00 4.47 -13.74
CA ILE A 109 -5.67 4.29 -14.36
C ILE A 109 -5.66 3.06 -15.27
N ASN A 110 -6.25 1.94 -14.84
CA ASN A 110 -6.33 0.73 -15.67
C ASN A 110 -7.11 0.96 -16.97
N LEU A 111 -8.15 1.79 -16.91
CA LEU A 111 -8.95 2.21 -18.06
C LEU A 111 -8.42 3.49 -18.74
N TYR A 112 -7.14 3.82 -18.56
CA TYR A 112 -6.56 5.01 -19.14
C TYR A 112 -6.62 4.99 -20.67
N ILE A 113 -7.28 6.02 -21.21
CA ILE A 113 -7.39 6.38 -22.62
C ILE A 113 -6.98 7.85 -22.71
N PRO A 114 -6.06 8.23 -23.61
CA PRO A 114 -5.61 9.61 -23.73
C PRO A 114 -6.78 10.60 -23.91
N PRO A 115 -6.74 11.81 -23.33
CA PRO A 115 -7.82 12.80 -23.44
C PRO A 115 -8.14 13.24 -24.87
N SER A 116 -7.23 13.00 -25.83
CA SER A 116 -7.41 13.26 -27.26
C SER A 116 -8.33 12.25 -27.96
N GLU A 117 -8.63 11.12 -27.32
CA GLU A 117 -9.43 10.04 -27.91
C GLU A 117 -10.88 10.07 -27.40
N ASN A 118 -11.81 9.73 -28.30
CA ASN A 118 -13.24 9.67 -27.98
C ASN A 118 -13.52 8.59 -26.93
N GLY A 119 -14.21 8.98 -25.85
CA GLY A 119 -14.57 8.07 -24.75
C GLY A 119 -13.59 8.08 -23.57
N SER A 120 -12.62 8.99 -23.55
CA SER A 120 -11.73 9.15 -22.40
C SER A 120 -12.47 9.55 -21.13
N LEU A 121 -12.17 8.87 -20.02
CA LEU A 121 -12.58 9.22 -18.65
C LEU A 121 -11.70 10.32 -18.03
N TRP A 122 -10.67 10.76 -18.77
CA TRP A 122 -9.65 11.71 -18.34
C TRP A 122 -9.86 13.03 -19.08
N MET A 123 -9.97 14.13 -18.32
CA MET A 123 -10.04 15.47 -18.90
C MET A 123 -8.63 16.04 -19.04
N ALA A 124 -8.35 16.73 -20.15
CA ALA A 124 -7.07 17.38 -20.38
C ALA A 124 -6.72 18.31 -19.20
N GLY A 125 -5.50 18.17 -18.67
CA GLY A 125 -5.02 18.94 -17.51
C GLY A 125 -5.41 18.39 -16.13
N THR A 126 -6.28 17.37 -16.04
CA THR A 126 -6.66 16.78 -14.74
C THR A 126 -5.81 15.57 -14.33
N GLU A 127 -4.96 15.08 -15.23
CA GLU A 127 -4.13 13.89 -15.01
C GLU A 127 -3.23 14.07 -13.77
N GLU A 128 -2.53 15.19 -13.69
CA GLU A 128 -1.60 15.51 -12.61
C GLU A 128 -2.31 15.63 -11.24
N GLU A 129 -3.46 16.32 -11.23
CA GLU A 129 -4.27 16.54 -10.01
C GLU A 129 -4.76 15.23 -9.39
N ILE A 130 -5.02 14.21 -10.23
CA ILE A 130 -5.49 12.89 -9.78
C ILE A 130 -4.32 11.99 -9.42
N VAL A 131 -3.25 12.01 -10.21
CA VAL A 131 -2.10 11.13 -10.05
C VAL A 131 -1.27 11.52 -8.83
N TRP A 132 -1.09 12.82 -8.56
CA TRP A 132 -0.23 13.25 -7.45
C TRP A 132 -0.69 12.74 -6.07
N PRO A 133 -1.96 12.92 -5.65
CA PRO A 133 -2.44 12.36 -4.39
C PRO A 133 -2.32 10.83 -4.35
N TRP A 134 -2.55 10.15 -5.48
CA TRP A 134 -2.43 8.70 -5.58
C TRP A 134 -0.98 8.23 -5.35
N ILE A 135 0.03 8.90 -5.92
CA ILE A 135 1.45 8.60 -5.67
C ILE A 135 1.77 8.78 -4.19
N VAL A 136 1.34 9.90 -3.60
CA VAL A 136 1.58 10.20 -2.17
C VAL A 136 0.98 9.11 -1.28
N VAL A 137 -0.26 8.67 -1.55
CA VAL A 137 -0.88 7.59 -0.76
C VAL A 137 -0.13 6.27 -0.93
N ASN A 138 0.32 5.91 -2.14
CA ASN A 138 1.14 4.71 -2.36
C ASN A 138 2.49 4.78 -1.62
N LEU A 139 3.11 5.95 -1.56
CA LEU A 139 4.32 6.17 -0.77
C LEU A 139 4.06 5.98 0.73
N VAL A 140 2.98 6.55 1.26
CA VAL A 140 2.58 6.39 2.66
C VAL A 140 2.33 4.90 2.96
N VAL A 141 1.59 4.20 2.11
CA VAL A 141 1.33 2.75 2.26
C VAL A 141 2.65 1.96 2.28
N ALA A 142 3.60 2.28 1.41
CA ALA A 142 4.91 1.63 1.40
C ALA A 142 5.70 1.88 2.70
N ILE A 143 5.72 3.12 3.21
CA ILE A 143 6.37 3.46 4.48
C ILE A 143 5.72 2.70 5.65
N LEU A 144 4.39 2.65 5.70
CA LEU A 144 3.66 1.92 6.74
C LEU A 144 4.00 0.42 6.69
N ALA A 145 3.97 -0.19 5.51
CA ALA A 145 4.26 -1.61 5.33
C ALA A 145 5.71 -1.97 5.74
N VAL A 146 6.70 -1.16 5.31
CA VAL A 146 8.11 -1.35 5.66
C VAL A 146 8.32 -1.18 7.17
N THR A 147 7.70 -0.16 7.76
CA THR A 147 7.81 0.10 9.21
C THR A 147 7.22 -1.05 10.01
N SER A 148 6.03 -1.54 9.64
CA SER A 148 5.42 -2.72 10.28
C SER A 148 6.30 -3.96 10.18
N TRP A 149 6.89 -4.21 8.99
CA TRP A 149 7.80 -5.33 8.80
C TRP A 149 9.05 -5.23 9.68
N ILE A 150 9.66 -4.05 9.79
CA ILE A 150 10.82 -3.81 10.67
C ILE A 150 10.44 -4.05 12.14
N LEU A 151 9.32 -3.49 12.61
CA LEU A 151 8.85 -3.66 13.99
C LEU A 151 8.66 -5.14 14.36
N LEU A 152 8.07 -5.92 13.46
CA LEU A 152 7.87 -7.36 13.66
C LEU A 152 9.18 -8.17 13.51
N SER A 153 10.13 -7.71 12.70
CA SER A 153 11.40 -8.40 12.45
C SER A 153 12.42 -8.18 13.56
N CYS A 154 12.41 -7.02 14.22
CA CYS A 154 13.34 -6.68 15.30
C CYS A 154 13.06 -7.39 16.64
N ARG A 155 11.89 -8.02 16.80
CA ARG A 155 11.57 -8.84 17.99
C ARG A 155 11.00 -10.19 17.59
N PRO A 156 11.86 -11.12 17.11
CA PRO A 156 11.43 -12.51 16.88
C PRO A 156 11.17 -13.26 18.19
N GLU A 157 11.60 -12.71 19.34
CA GLU A 157 11.62 -13.38 20.66
C GLU A 157 10.46 -13.05 21.61
N LEU A 158 9.52 -12.18 21.24
CA LEU A 158 8.27 -11.99 22.03
C LEU A 158 7.17 -12.99 21.64
N ASP A 159 7.52 -14.00 20.86
CA ASP A 159 6.66 -15.11 20.47
C ASP A 159 6.94 -16.39 21.29
#